data_AF-A0A7W2RWY7-F1
#
_entry.id   AF-A0A7W2RWY7-F1
#
_cell.length_a   1.000
_cell.length_b   1.000
_cell.length_c   1.000
_cell.angle_alpha   90.00
_cell.angle_beta   90.00
_cell.angle_gamma   90.00
#
_symmetry.space_group_name_H-M   'P 1'
#
loop_
_entity.id
_entity.type
_entity.pdbx_description
1 polymer ?
#
loop_
_entity_poly.entity_id
_entity_poly.type
_entity_poly.pdbx_seq_one_letter_code
_entity_poly.pdbx_strand_id
1 'polypeptide(L)'
;MKIKFLLGLLFISQISCVTAAEFAYVTNEKDDNISVIDLQKQQVIKKISVGRRPRGIIFNHDQSLAYICASDSDRIQILDLNTEAIVGELPSGEDPETIALHPNGKTIYTSNEDDAILTVIDIASSLVIAQIEVGVEPEGLAVSPDGSLVVVTSETTNMVHWIDTKTNKIIANTLVGARPRSAQFTRDNQHLWVSSEIGGAVVVIDVASKKIIKEFNFKIRGIHRDRVQPVGIELSRDGHYAFVALGPANHVAVINRESMEIENYLLVGRRVWQLALNQDQSQLLTTNGISGDVSIIDVNKMKVTKSIKVGRYPWGVAIKHINDK
;
A
#
# COMPACT_ATOMS: atom_id res chain seq x y z
N MET A 1 60.94 -41.21 -1.57
CA MET A 1 59.73 -40.67 -2.21
C MET A 1 59.17 -39.58 -1.29
N LYS A 2 59.40 -38.30 -1.59
CA LYS A 2 58.98 -37.15 -0.76
C LYS A 2 57.67 -36.60 -1.33
N ILE A 3 56.56 -36.72 -0.61
CA ILE A 3 55.30 -36.06 -0.96
C ILE A 3 55.21 -34.79 -0.11
N LYS A 4 55.34 -33.63 -0.76
CA LYS A 4 55.06 -32.32 -0.16
C LYS A 4 53.55 -32.07 -0.28
N PHE A 5 52.85 -31.98 0.85
CA PHE A 5 51.51 -31.41 0.89
C PHE A 5 51.61 -29.89 0.88
N LEU A 6 51.08 -29.26 -0.17
CA LEU A 6 50.91 -27.81 -0.27
C LEU A 6 49.51 -27.50 0.30
N LEU A 7 49.43 -26.91 1.49
CA LEU A 7 48.17 -26.34 2.00
C LEU A 7 47.92 -25.01 1.29
N GLY A 8 46.95 -24.98 0.37
CA GLY A 8 46.43 -23.75 -0.19
C GLY A 8 45.43 -23.12 0.79
N LEU A 9 45.73 -21.91 1.29
CA LEU A 9 44.76 -21.08 2.00
C LEU A 9 43.70 -20.60 1.00
N LEU A 10 42.46 -21.07 1.14
CA LEU A 10 41.31 -20.51 0.43
C LEU A 10 40.92 -19.19 1.13
N PHE A 11 41.18 -18.06 0.49
CA PHE A 11 40.61 -16.77 0.90
C PHE A 11 39.14 -16.77 0.48
N ILE A 12 38.23 -16.99 1.44
CA ILE A 12 36.81 -16.72 1.24
C ILE A 12 36.64 -15.20 1.32
N SER A 13 36.52 -14.57 0.16
CA SER A 13 36.07 -13.18 0.04
C SER A 13 34.67 -13.08 0.63
N GLN A 14 34.54 -12.45 1.80
CA GLN A 14 33.23 -12.02 2.29
C GLN A 14 32.76 -10.87 1.41
N ILE A 15 31.90 -11.19 0.44
CA ILE A 15 31.10 -10.18 -0.24
C ILE A 15 30.18 -9.58 0.82
N SER A 16 30.58 -8.44 1.37
CA SER A 16 29.69 -7.61 2.17
C SER A 16 28.64 -7.07 1.21
N CYS A 17 27.45 -7.66 1.22
CA CYS A 17 26.30 -7.09 0.54
C CYS A 17 25.99 -5.78 1.26
N VAL A 18 26.42 -4.66 0.67
CA VAL A 18 25.96 -3.34 1.10
C VAL A 18 24.47 -3.32 0.78
N THR A 19 23.64 -3.41 1.82
CA THR A 19 22.21 -3.22 1.65
C THR A 19 22.00 -1.76 1.26
N ALA A 20 21.44 -1.54 0.08
CA ALA A 20 20.99 -0.22 -0.37
C ALA A 20 20.23 0.50 0.76
N ALA A 21 20.48 1.80 0.92
CA ALA A 21 19.73 2.58 1.90
C ALA A 21 18.26 2.69 1.47
N GLU A 22 17.35 2.35 2.37
CA GLU A 22 15.91 2.44 2.13
C GLU A 22 15.25 3.45 3.07
N PHE A 23 14.27 4.17 2.55
CA PHE A 23 13.52 5.16 3.31
C PHE A 23 12.02 4.92 3.19
N ALA A 24 11.30 4.93 4.32
CA ALA A 24 9.84 4.93 4.29
C ALA A 24 9.30 6.35 4.40
N TYR A 25 8.37 6.71 3.51
CA TYR A 25 7.65 7.98 3.51
C TYR A 25 6.25 7.75 4.03
N VAL A 26 5.93 8.34 5.18
CA VAL A 26 4.67 8.09 5.91
C VAL A 26 3.86 9.37 6.03
N THR A 27 2.67 9.40 5.42
CA THR A 27 1.75 10.54 5.48
C THR A 27 1.09 10.61 6.86
N ASN A 28 1.02 11.80 7.46
CA ASN A 28 0.47 12.03 8.79
C ASN A 28 -0.72 12.99 8.71
N GLU A 29 -1.94 12.45 8.75
CA GLU A 29 -3.18 13.18 8.45
C GLU A 29 -3.37 14.42 9.32
N LYS A 30 -2.99 14.36 10.61
CA LYS A 30 -3.24 15.47 11.55
C LYS A 30 -2.09 16.46 11.68
N ASP A 31 -0.97 16.22 10.98
CA ASP A 31 0.19 17.11 11.03
C ASP A 31 0.56 17.72 9.67
N ASP A 32 -0.23 17.45 8.62
CA ASP A 32 -0.02 17.97 7.26
C ASP A 32 1.43 17.80 6.77
N ASN A 33 2.02 16.64 7.07
CA ASN A 33 3.40 16.33 6.72
C ASN A 33 3.63 14.84 6.45
N ILE A 34 4.78 14.56 5.86
CA ILE A 34 5.35 13.23 5.70
C ILE A 34 6.49 13.06 6.70
N SER A 35 6.50 11.94 7.43
CA SER A 35 7.65 11.50 8.21
C SER A 35 8.50 10.58 7.35
N VAL A 36 9.80 10.87 7.22
CA VAL A 36 10.74 10.01 6.49
C VAL A 36 11.56 9.20 7.48
N ILE A 37 11.45 7.87 7.39
CA ILE A 37 12.14 6.91 8.25
C ILE A 37 13.30 6.31 7.48
N ASP A 38 14.50 6.34 8.05
CA ASP A 38 15.65 5.57 7.57
C ASP A 38 15.50 4.13 8.09
N LEU A 39 15.35 3.14 7.20
CA LEU A 39 15.08 1.75 7.60
C LEU A 39 16.30 1.05 8.19
N GLN A 40 17.51 1.49 7.84
CA GLN A 40 18.74 0.97 8.43
C GLN A 40 18.89 1.47 9.86
N LYS A 41 18.65 2.77 10.09
CA LYS A 41 18.71 3.37 11.43
C LYS A 41 17.45 3.15 12.27
N GLN A 42 16.35 2.73 11.64
CA GLN A 42 15.03 2.55 12.24
C GLN A 42 14.56 3.77 13.04
N GLN A 43 14.69 4.97 12.45
CA GLN A 43 14.26 6.22 13.06
C GLN A 43 13.81 7.24 12.02
N VAL A 44 12.93 8.15 12.43
CA VAL A 44 12.58 9.33 11.64
C VAL A 44 13.82 10.23 11.53
N ILE A 45 14.17 10.59 10.30
CA ILE A 45 15.32 11.46 10.01
C ILE A 45 14.91 12.85 9.54
N LYS A 46 13.67 13.03 9.07
CA LYS A 46 13.12 14.32 8.64
C LYS A 46 11.61 14.30 8.56
N LYS A 47 11.01 15.49 8.52
CA LYS A 47 9.60 15.72 8.21
C LYS A 47 9.50 16.71 7.05
N ILE A 48 8.61 16.42 6.11
CA ILE A 48 8.38 17.24 4.90
C ILE A 48 6.94 17.75 4.96
N SER A 49 6.76 19.07 4.99
CA SER A 49 5.43 19.68 4.95
C SER A 49 4.77 19.44 3.58
N VAL A 50 3.49 19.09 3.61
CA VAL A 50 2.66 18.87 2.42
C VAL A 50 1.29 19.54 2.63
N GLY A 51 0.38 19.35 1.69
CA GLY A 51 -1.00 19.82 1.78
C GLY A 51 -1.78 19.18 2.94
N ARG A 52 -2.99 19.68 3.16
CA ARG A 52 -3.82 19.30 4.31
C ARG A 52 -4.30 17.86 4.23
N ARG A 53 -4.31 17.17 5.37
CA ARG A 53 -4.78 15.78 5.55
C ARG A 53 -4.19 14.82 4.51
N PRO A 54 -2.86 14.64 4.47
CA PRO A 54 -2.25 13.76 3.48
C PRO A 54 -2.59 12.28 3.76
N ARG A 55 -3.07 11.55 2.74
CA ARG A 55 -3.40 10.13 2.82
C ARG A 55 -2.60 9.28 1.83
N GLY A 56 -3.18 8.94 0.67
CA GLY A 56 -2.52 8.13 -0.36
C GLY A 56 -1.17 8.70 -0.77
N ILE A 57 -0.15 7.85 -0.83
CA ILE A 57 1.18 8.20 -1.32
C ILE A 57 1.73 7.07 -2.19
N ILE A 58 2.19 7.41 -3.39
CA ILE A 58 2.88 6.50 -4.30
C ILE A 58 4.10 7.18 -4.92
N PHE A 59 5.01 6.40 -5.49
CA PHE A 59 6.13 6.91 -6.28
C PHE A 59 5.93 6.69 -7.77
N ASN A 60 6.58 7.52 -8.58
CA ASN A 60 6.82 7.17 -9.98
C ASN A 60 7.83 6.01 -10.08
N HIS A 61 7.94 5.40 -11.27
CA HIS A 61 8.72 4.17 -11.46
C HIS A 61 10.20 4.28 -11.08
N ASP A 62 10.82 5.43 -11.32
CA ASP A 62 12.23 5.67 -10.97
C ASP A 62 12.41 6.23 -9.55
N GLN A 63 11.32 6.41 -8.81
CA GLN A 63 11.29 6.95 -7.45
C GLN A 63 12.00 8.31 -7.30
N SER A 64 11.96 9.13 -8.36
CA SER A 64 12.38 10.53 -8.31
C SER A 64 11.26 11.45 -7.82
N LEU A 65 9.99 11.08 -8.00
CA LEU A 65 8.83 11.83 -7.59
C LEU A 65 7.89 10.99 -6.71
N ALA A 66 7.24 11.65 -5.74
CA ALA A 66 6.08 11.12 -5.04
C ALA A 66 4.81 11.89 -5.39
N TYR A 67 3.72 11.16 -5.54
CA TYR A 67 2.36 11.71 -5.68
C TYR A 67 1.62 11.48 -4.38
N ILE A 68 1.05 12.54 -3.82
CA ILE A 68 0.45 12.54 -2.48
C ILE A 68 -0.97 13.11 -2.57
N CYS A 69 -1.97 12.34 -2.14
CA CYS A 69 -3.31 12.87 -1.91
C CYS A 69 -3.26 13.84 -0.74
N ALA A 70 -3.42 15.13 -0.99
CA ALA A 70 -3.68 16.13 0.04
C ALA A 70 -5.20 16.33 0.12
N SER A 71 -5.86 15.42 0.83
CA SER A 71 -7.30 15.17 0.75
C SER A 71 -8.12 16.43 1.06
N ASP A 72 -7.87 17.08 2.19
CA ASP A 72 -8.53 18.34 2.57
C ASP A 72 -8.11 19.55 1.70
N SER A 73 -7.21 19.36 0.74
CA SER A 73 -6.80 20.39 -0.22
C SER A 73 -7.38 20.14 -1.62
N ASP A 74 -8.10 19.05 -1.82
CA ASP A 74 -8.69 18.62 -3.10
C ASP A 74 -7.65 18.54 -4.23
N ARG A 75 -6.40 18.15 -3.91
CA ARG A 75 -5.30 18.09 -4.88
C ARG A 75 -4.40 16.90 -4.64
N ILE A 76 -3.71 16.48 -5.70
CA ILE A 76 -2.56 15.59 -5.61
C ILE A 76 -1.29 16.43 -5.71
N GLN A 77 -0.44 16.41 -4.67
CA GLN A 77 0.84 17.11 -4.70
C GLN A 77 1.95 16.24 -5.27
N ILE A 78 2.86 16.87 -6.02
CA ILE A 78 4.06 16.24 -6.58
C ILE A 78 5.27 16.69 -5.75
N LEU A 79 5.85 15.75 -5.00
CA LEU A 79 7.06 15.94 -4.21
C LEU A 79 8.26 15.42 -5.00
N ASP A 80 9.26 16.26 -5.25
CA ASP A 80 10.56 15.82 -5.75
C ASP A 80 11.38 15.21 -4.60
N LEU A 81 11.77 13.94 -4.74
CA LEU A 81 12.41 13.16 -3.68
C LEU A 81 13.92 13.42 -3.56
N ASN A 82 14.51 14.22 -4.46
CA ASN A 82 15.91 14.63 -4.38
C ASN A 82 16.05 15.97 -3.66
N THR A 83 15.16 16.91 -3.96
CA THR A 83 15.14 18.27 -3.41
C THR A 83 14.22 18.40 -2.19
N GLU A 84 13.31 17.46 -2.02
CA GLU A 84 12.31 17.41 -0.94
C GLU A 84 11.35 18.61 -0.96
N ALA A 85 11.11 19.14 -2.16
CA ALA A 85 10.21 20.26 -2.41
C ALA A 85 8.99 19.82 -3.21
N ILE A 86 7.84 20.46 -2.94
CA ILE A 86 6.68 20.35 -3.82
C ILE A 86 6.99 21.09 -5.13
N VAL A 87 6.96 20.36 -6.24
CA VAL A 87 7.33 20.86 -7.58
C VAL A 87 6.13 21.06 -8.49
N GLY A 88 4.95 20.62 -8.07
CA GLY A 88 3.71 20.78 -8.81
C GLY A 88 2.54 20.12 -8.13
N GLU A 89 1.36 20.27 -8.74
CA GLU A 89 0.12 19.65 -8.29
C GLU A 89 -0.63 19.11 -9.51
N LEU A 90 -1.38 18.04 -9.31
CA LEU A 90 -2.32 17.49 -10.28
C LEU A 90 -3.76 17.76 -9.80
N PRO A 91 -4.69 17.99 -10.73
CA PRO A 91 -6.10 18.15 -10.39
C PRO A 91 -6.69 16.86 -9.82
N SER A 92 -7.73 16.98 -9.01
CA SER A 92 -8.61 15.89 -8.58
C SER A 92 -10.04 16.42 -8.41
N GLY A 93 -11.00 15.55 -8.08
CA GLY A 93 -12.25 15.95 -7.44
C GLY A 93 -12.04 16.29 -5.95
N GLU A 94 -13.16 16.46 -5.24
CA GLU A 94 -13.19 16.65 -3.79
C GLU A 94 -12.68 15.39 -3.08
N ASP A 95 -11.95 15.63 -1.99
CA ASP A 95 -11.45 14.61 -1.07
C ASP A 95 -10.74 13.41 -1.73
N PRO A 96 -9.59 13.62 -2.41
CA PRO A 96 -8.83 12.52 -3.00
C PRO A 96 -8.26 11.61 -1.91
N GLU A 97 -8.57 10.32 -1.95
CA GLU A 97 -8.25 9.38 -0.87
C GLU A 97 -7.00 8.54 -1.17
N THR A 98 -7.04 7.80 -2.28
CA THR A 98 -5.91 6.98 -2.75
C THR A 98 -5.58 7.22 -4.21
N ILE A 99 -4.33 6.89 -4.58
CA ILE A 99 -3.78 7.10 -5.93
C ILE A 99 -3.25 5.77 -6.46
N ALA A 100 -3.48 5.51 -7.74
CA ALA A 100 -2.82 4.42 -8.45
C ALA A 100 -2.17 4.92 -9.75
N LEU A 101 -0.91 4.52 -9.98
CA LEU A 101 -0.16 4.84 -11.19
C LEU A 101 -0.35 3.72 -12.22
N HIS A 102 -0.74 4.08 -13.43
CA HIS A 102 -0.77 3.14 -14.53
C HIS A 102 0.65 2.64 -14.88
N PRO A 103 0.85 1.35 -15.25
CA PRO A 103 2.17 0.81 -15.62
C PRO A 103 2.93 1.59 -16.70
N ASN A 104 2.22 2.31 -17.57
CA ASN A 104 2.79 3.22 -18.57
C ASN A 104 3.55 4.43 -17.96
N GLY A 105 3.40 4.72 -16.67
CA GLY A 105 4.04 5.83 -15.97
C GLY A 105 3.51 7.23 -16.33
N LYS A 106 2.40 7.33 -17.05
CA LYS A 106 1.86 8.58 -17.63
C LYS A 106 0.46 8.93 -17.14
N THR A 107 -0.26 7.97 -16.60
CA THR A 107 -1.65 8.14 -16.18
C THR A 107 -1.79 7.83 -14.69
N ILE A 108 -2.42 8.74 -13.95
CA ILE A 108 -2.80 8.54 -12.56
C ILE A 108 -4.31 8.40 -12.45
N TYR A 109 -4.73 7.54 -11.55
CA TYR A 109 -6.10 7.40 -11.10
C TYR A 109 -6.20 7.85 -9.65
N THR A 110 -7.26 8.53 -9.26
CA THR A 110 -7.55 8.87 -7.86
C THR A 110 -9.02 8.67 -7.54
N SER A 111 -9.30 8.05 -6.39
CA SER A 111 -10.64 8.01 -5.80
C SER A 111 -10.94 9.35 -5.14
N ASN A 112 -12.14 9.87 -5.37
CA ASN A 112 -12.63 11.13 -4.80
C ASN A 112 -13.87 10.83 -3.95
N GLU A 113 -13.68 10.78 -2.63
CA GLU A 113 -14.64 10.18 -1.69
C GLU A 113 -15.99 10.94 -1.70
N ASP A 114 -15.92 12.27 -1.56
CA ASP A 114 -17.10 13.14 -1.46
C ASP A 114 -17.88 13.28 -2.79
N ASP A 115 -17.20 13.14 -3.92
CA ASP A 115 -17.80 13.27 -5.26
C ASP A 115 -18.40 11.97 -5.80
N ALA A 116 -18.11 10.80 -5.18
CA ALA A 116 -18.45 9.48 -5.71
C ALA A 116 -17.90 9.22 -7.13
N ILE A 117 -16.70 9.73 -7.44
CA ILE A 117 -16.04 9.55 -8.74
C ILE A 117 -14.65 8.92 -8.64
N LEU A 118 -14.24 8.28 -9.73
CA LEU A 118 -12.84 8.01 -10.07
C LEU A 118 -12.36 9.05 -11.09
N THR A 119 -11.32 9.81 -10.74
CA THR A 119 -10.69 10.78 -11.65
C THR A 119 -9.47 10.17 -12.33
N VAL A 120 -9.37 10.33 -13.66
CA VAL A 120 -8.26 9.88 -14.50
C VAL A 120 -7.47 11.09 -14.99
N ILE A 121 -6.16 11.09 -14.76
CA ILE A 121 -5.29 12.25 -14.96
C ILE A 121 -4.13 11.89 -15.87
N ASP A 122 -3.88 12.69 -16.90
CA ASP A 122 -2.62 12.65 -17.64
C ASP A 122 -1.57 13.51 -16.92
N ILE A 123 -0.47 12.87 -16.53
CA ILE A 123 0.56 13.51 -15.68
C ILE A 123 1.27 14.63 -16.45
N ALA A 124 1.60 14.40 -17.73
CA ALA A 124 2.42 15.32 -18.51
C ALA A 124 1.71 16.65 -18.79
N SER A 125 0.42 16.59 -19.12
CA SER A 125 -0.42 17.77 -19.34
C SER A 125 -1.04 18.33 -18.05
N SER A 126 -1.02 17.55 -16.96
CA SER A 126 -1.71 17.88 -15.70
C SER A 126 -3.22 18.11 -15.90
N LEU A 127 -3.83 17.34 -16.80
CA LEU A 127 -5.26 17.45 -17.14
C LEU A 127 -6.03 16.22 -16.70
N VAL A 128 -7.26 16.45 -16.24
CA VAL A 128 -8.27 15.40 -16.09
C VAL A 128 -8.71 14.95 -17.49
N ILE A 129 -8.50 13.67 -17.79
CA ILE A 129 -8.85 13.07 -19.09
C ILE A 129 -10.13 12.24 -19.04
N ALA A 130 -10.58 11.84 -17.84
CA ALA A 130 -11.90 11.27 -17.61
C ALA A 130 -12.32 11.41 -16.14
N GLN A 131 -13.63 11.46 -15.91
CA GLN A 131 -14.26 11.26 -14.60
C GLN A 131 -15.31 10.18 -14.77
N ILE A 132 -15.31 9.22 -13.86
CA ILE A 132 -16.15 8.03 -13.92
C ILE A 132 -16.96 7.99 -12.64
N GLU A 133 -18.29 8.12 -12.76
CA GLU A 133 -19.20 7.92 -11.64
C GLU A 133 -19.11 6.48 -11.15
N VAL A 134 -18.83 6.31 -9.86
CA VAL A 134 -18.74 5.03 -9.17
C VAL A 134 -19.74 5.03 -8.02
N GLY A 135 -19.61 4.11 -7.06
CA GLY A 135 -20.45 4.12 -5.86
C GLY A 135 -20.00 5.16 -4.85
N VAL A 136 -20.90 5.50 -3.93
CA VAL A 136 -20.68 6.45 -2.81
C VAL A 136 -19.46 6.07 -1.96
N GLU A 137 -18.70 7.09 -1.57
CA GLU A 137 -17.45 7.01 -0.79
C GLU A 137 -16.41 6.05 -1.42
N PRO A 138 -15.93 6.32 -2.64
CA PRO A 138 -14.83 5.56 -3.22
C PRO A 138 -13.53 5.84 -2.46
N GLU A 139 -12.80 4.78 -2.09
CA GLU A 139 -11.54 4.92 -1.35
C GLU A 139 -10.45 4.02 -1.93
N GLY A 140 -10.55 2.70 -1.79
CA GLY A 140 -9.55 1.75 -2.27
C GLY A 140 -9.44 1.70 -3.79
N LEU A 141 -8.22 1.73 -4.31
CA LEU A 141 -7.94 1.83 -5.74
C LEU A 141 -6.76 0.95 -6.16
N ALA A 142 -6.86 0.25 -7.30
CA ALA A 142 -5.74 -0.49 -7.87
C ALA A 142 -5.80 -0.55 -9.40
N VAL A 143 -4.64 -0.48 -10.05
CA VAL A 143 -4.48 -0.75 -11.49
C VAL A 143 -3.88 -2.14 -11.66
N SER A 144 -4.38 -2.91 -12.63
CA SER A 144 -3.85 -4.23 -12.94
C SER A 144 -2.40 -4.14 -13.42
N PRO A 145 -1.53 -5.12 -13.10
CA PRO A 145 -0.15 -5.14 -13.59
C PRO A 145 0.00 -4.99 -15.12
N ASP A 146 -0.96 -5.48 -15.91
CA ASP A 146 -0.98 -5.29 -17.37
C ASP A 146 -1.53 -3.93 -17.83
N GLY A 147 -2.06 -3.13 -16.90
CA GLY A 147 -2.64 -1.80 -17.14
C GLY A 147 -4.02 -1.80 -17.79
N SER A 148 -4.60 -2.96 -18.09
CA SER A 148 -5.88 -3.05 -18.81
C SER A 148 -7.10 -2.68 -17.95
N LEU A 149 -6.97 -2.82 -16.63
CA LEU A 149 -8.06 -2.59 -15.67
C LEU A 149 -7.63 -1.64 -14.57
N VAL A 150 -8.58 -0.82 -14.13
CA VAL A 150 -8.54 -0.16 -12.83
C VAL A 150 -9.76 -0.60 -12.03
N VAL A 151 -9.58 -0.83 -10.74
CA VAL A 151 -10.68 -1.14 -9.81
C VAL A 151 -10.71 -0.12 -8.71
N VAL A 152 -11.93 0.28 -8.33
CA VAL A 152 -12.17 1.15 -7.19
C VAL A 152 -13.24 0.54 -6.30
N THR A 153 -13.02 0.59 -4.99
CA THR A 153 -13.98 0.15 -3.98
C THR A 153 -14.78 1.34 -3.49
N SER A 154 -16.09 1.16 -3.34
CA SER A 154 -16.98 2.18 -2.81
C SER A 154 -17.57 1.72 -1.48
N GLU A 155 -17.22 2.43 -0.40
CA GLU A 155 -17.46 2.05 0.99
C GLU A 155 -18.95 1.83 1.26
N THR A 156 -19.77 2.86 1.00
CA THR A 156 -21.19 2.84 1.35
C THR A 156 -22.01 1.92 0.44
N THR A 157 -21.60 1.74 -0.82
CA THR A 157 -22.31 0.87 -1.77
C THR A 157 -21.87 -0.59 -1.71
N ASN A 158 -20.79 -0.90 -0.98
CA ASN A 158 -20.24 -2.25 -0.80
C ASN A 158 -19.85 -2.92 -2.13
N MET A 159 -19.28 -2.15 -3.05
CA MET A 159 -18.95 -2.63 -4.39
C MET A 159 -17.48 -2.47 -4.74
N VAL A 160 -17.03 -3.35 -5.64
CA VAL A 160 -15.83 -3.18 -6.47
C VAL A 160 -16.30 -2.83 -7.88
N HIS A 161 -15.91 -1.65 -8.37
CA HIS A 161 -16.18 -1.20 -9.72
C HIS A 161 -15.00 -1.56 -10.62
N TRP A 162 -15.24 -2.29 -11.71
CA TRP A 162 -14.21 -2.71 -12.66
C TRP A 162 -14.27 -1.82 -13.89
N ILE A 163 -13.18 -1.14 -14.20
CA ILE A 163 -13.12 -0.16 -15.27
C ILE A 163 -12.06 -0.56 -16.28
N ASP A 164 -12.42 -0.54 -17.57
CA ASP A 164 -11.49 -0.70 -18.68
C ASP A 164 -10.73 0.61 -18.93
N THR A 165 -9.40 0.58 -18.84
CA THR A 165 -8.54 1.79 -18.88
C THR A 165 -8.45 2.40 -20.27
N LYS A 166 -8.77 1.65 -21.33
CA LYS A 166 -8.75 2.12 -22.70
C LYS A 166 -10.00 2.94 -23.03
N THR A 167 -11.14 2.55 -22.47
CA THR A 167 -12.44 3.16 -22.75
C THR A 167 -12.93 4.05 -21.62
N ASN A 168 -12.33 3.97 -20.43
CA ASN A 168 -12.77 4.64 -19.20
C ASN A 168 -14.24 4.33 -18.87
N LYS A 169 -14.64 3.07 -19.07
CA LYS A 169 -16.00 2.61 -18.79
C LYS A 169 -16.00 1.49 -17.76
N ILE A 170 -16.98 1.53 -16.87
CA ILE A 170 -17.29 0.39 -15.99
C ILE A 170 -17.74 -0.78 -16.86
N ILE A 171 -17.06 -1.91 -16.73
CA ILE A 171 -17.35 -3.16 -17.44
C ILE A 171 -18.01 -4.22 -16.54
N ALA A 172 -17.88 -4.09 -15.21
CA ALA A 172 -18.51 -4.96 -14.25
C ALA A 172 -18.56 -4.30 -12.86
N ASN A 173 -19.46 -4.77 -12.01
CA ASN A 173 -19.49 -4.45 -10.58
C ASN A 173 -19.57 -5.76 -9.80
N THR A 174 -18.78 -5.89 -8.73
CA THR A 174 -18.81 -7.04 -7.82
C THR A 174 -19.25 -6.57 -6.45
N LEU A 175 -20.35 -7.14 -5.94
CA LEU A 175 -20.78 -6.92 -4.55
C LEU A 175 -19.81 -7.63 -3.60
N VAL A 176 -19.35 -6.92 -2.57
CA VAL A 176 -18.44 -7.42 -1.53
C VAL A 176 -19.02 -7.14 -0.14
N GLY A 177 -18.28 -7.51 0.92
CA GLY A 177 -18.68 -7.24 2.29
C GLY A 177 -18.72 -5.75 2.61
N ALA A 178 -19.35 -5.41 3.74
CA ALA A 178 -19.62 -4.03 4.08
C ALA A 178 -18.36 -3.16 4.24
N ARG A 179 -18.40 -1.93 3.70
CA ARG A 179 -17.34 -0.91 3.80
C ARG A 179 -15.98 -1.39 3.24
N PRO A 180 -15.87 -1.67 1.93
CA PRO A 180 -14.61 -2.07 1.33
C PRO A 180 -13.57 -0.94 1.29
N ARG A 181 -12.32 -1.24 1.66
CA ARG A 181 -11.25 -0.24 1.90
C ARG A 181 -10.06 -0.35 0.96
N SER A 182 -9.64 -1.56 0.65
CA SER A 182 -8.42 -1.82 -0.14
C SER A 182 -8.70 -2.84 -1.22
N ALA A 183 -8.05 -2.66 -2.37
CA ALA A 183 -8.03 -3.61 -3.47
C ALA A 183 -6.57 -3.80 -3.92
N GLN A 184 -6.14 -5.02 -4.18
CA GLN A 184 -4.78 -5.30 -4.67
C GLN A 184 -4.77 -6.47 -5.64
N PHE A 185 -4.28 -6.23 -6.85
CA PHE A 185 -4.09 -7.29 -7.84
C PHE A 185 -2.89 -8.16 -7.50
N THR A 186 -2.99 -9.45 -7.78
CA THR A 186 -1.81 -10.32 -7.87
C THR A 186 -0.99 -9.96 -9.11
N ARG A 187 0.33 -10.16 -9.05
CA ARG A 187 1.26 -9.79 -10.14
C ARG A 187 0.99 -10.49 -11.47
N ASP A 188 0.40 -11.68 -11.41
CA ASP A 188 0.02 -12.48 -12.58
C ASP A 188 -1.32 -12.02 -13.21
N ASN A 189 -1.95 -10.97 -12.68
CA ASN A 189 -3.26 -10.45 -13.09
C ASN A 189 -4.43 -11.44 -12.91
N GLN A 190 -4.25 -12.57 -12.21
CA GLN A 190 -5.30 -13.58 -12.10
C GLN A 190 -6.31 -13.28 -10.99
N HIS A 191 -5.88 -12.64 -9.91
CA HIS A 191 -6.72 -12.44 -8.72
C HIS A 191 -6.68 -11.00 -8.23
N LEU A 192 -7.80 -10.55 -7.67
CA LEU A 192 -7.91 -9.30 -6.93
C LEU A 192 -8.28 -9.61 -5.48
N TRP A 193 -7.50 -9.08 -4.54
CA TRP A 193 -7.78 -9.16 -3.11
C TRP A 193 -8.48 -7.89 -2.67
N VAL A 194 -9.59 -8.01 -1.95
CA VAL A 194 -10.38 -6.87 -1.49
C VAL A 194 -10.74 -7.02 -0.02
N SER A 195 -10.45 -5.99 0.78
CA SER A 195 -10.84 -5.95 2.19
C SER A 195 -12.18 -5.25 2.37
N SER A 196 -12.98 -5.76 3.31
CA SER A 196 -14.23 -5.17 3.78
C SER A 196 -14.12 -4.89 5.28
N GLU A 197 -13.94 -3.63 5.66
CA GLU A 197 -13.66 -3.23 7.04
C GLU A 197 -14.77 -3.66 7.98
N ILE A 198 -16.01 -3.21 7.71
CA ILE A 198 -17.16 -3.54 8.55
C ILE A 198 -17.63 -4.98 8.29
N GLY A 199 -17.47 -5.47 7.06
CA GLY A 199 -17.72 -6.87 6.73
C GLY A 199 -16.81 -7.85 7.48
N GLY A 200 -15.67 -7.40 8.01
CA GLY A 200 -14.75 -8.23 8.81
C GLY A 200 -14.00 -9.29 8.01
N ALA A 201 -13.95 -9.16 6.67
CA ALA A 201 -13.44 -10.19 5.78
C ALA A 201 -12.57 -9.61 4.65
N VAL A 202 -11.69 -10.46 4.11
CA VAL A 202 -11.00 -10.23 2.84
C VAL A 202 -11.48 -11.26 1.84
N VAL A 203 -11.88 -10.82 0.65
CA VAL A 203 -12.25 -11.70 -0.46
C VAL A 203 -11.18 -11.74 -1.52
N VAL A 204 -11.06 -12.88 -2.20
CA VAL A 204 -10.27 -13.03 -3.42
C VAL A 204 -11.24 -13.19 -4.57
N ILE A 205 -11.10 -12.35 -5.57
CA ILE A 205 -11.95 -12.30 -6.76
C ILE A 205 -11.11 -12.76 -7.95
N ASP A 206 -11.62 -13.72 -8.71
CA ASP A 206 -11.05 -14.10 -10.00
C ASP A 206 -11.22 -12.96 -11.00
N VAL A 207 -10.12 -12.48 -11.59
CA VAL A 207 -10.12 -11.31 -12.47
C VAL A 207 -10.84 -11.61 -13.78
N ALA A 208 -10.83 -12.83 -14.30
CA ALA A 208 -11.50 -13.12 -15.57
C ALA A 208 -13.03 -13.06 -15.41
N SER A 209 -13.56 -13.79 -14.44
CA SER A 209 -15.00 -13.96 -14.19
C SER A 209 -15.63 -12.92 -13.27
N LYS A 210 -14.81 -12.13 -12.56
CA LYS A 210 -15.24 -11.13 -11.55
C LYS A 210 -15.98 -11.74 -10.35
N LYS A 211 -15.83 -13.05 -10.13
CA LYS A 211 -16.48 -13.80 -9.05
C LYS A 211 -15.56 -13.97 -7.86
N ILE A 212 -16.13 -13.86 -6.66
CA ILE A 212 -15.44 -14.22 -5.42
C ILE A 212 -15.17 -15.73 -5.42
N ILE A 213 -13.92 -16.11 -5.21
CA ILE A 213 -13.45 -17.50 -5.17
C ILE A 213 -12.94 -17.94 -3.79
N LYS A 214 -12.66 -16.98 -2.91
CA LYS A 214 -12.24 -17.24 -1.52
C LYS A 214 -12.66 -16.08 -0.65
N GLU A 215 -13.00 -16.39 0.59
CA GLU A 215 -13.21 -15.42 1.66
C GLU A 215 -12.38 -15.82 2.89
N PHE A 216 -11.71 -14.84 3.48
CA PHE A 216 -10.94 -14.96 4.70
C PHE A 216 -11.68 -14.23 5.82
N ASN A 217 -12.04 -14.99 6.86
CA ASN A 217 -12.59 -14.47 8.10
C ASN A 217 -11.55 -14.56 9.20
N PHE A 218 -11.42 -13.51 10.00
CA PHE A 218 -10.34 -13.39 10.98
C PHE A 218 -10.84 -13.63 12.40
N LYS A 219 -10.06 -14.34 13.21
CA LYS A 219 -10.39 -14.64 14.60
C LYS A 219 -9.18 -14.47 15.51
N ILE A 220 -9.17 -13.39 16.27
CA ILE A 220 -8.15 -13.12 17.28
C ILE A 220 -8.71 -13.45 18.66
N ARG A 221 -7.98 -14.26 19.43
CA ARG A 221 -8.38 -14.65 20.79
C ARG A 221 -8.55 -13.43 21.67
N GLY A 222 -9.72 -13.31 22.31
CA GLY A 222 -10.01 -12.22 23.26
C GLY A 222 -10.45 -10.91 22.60
N ILE A 223 -10.58 -10.85 21.28
CA ILE A 223 -11.08 -9.68 20.55
C ILE A 223 -12.44 -10.02 19.95
N HIS A 224 -13.44 -9.17 20.21
CA HIS A 224 -14.77 -9.33 19.61
C HIS A 224 -14.71 -9.17 18.09
N ARG A 225 -15.48 -9.96 17.34
CA ARG A 225 -15.42 -10.00 15.86
C ARG A 225 -15.61 -8.62 15.22
N ASP A 226 -16.49 -7.79 15.77
CA ASP A 226 -16.78 -6.44 15.24
C ASP A 226 -15.59 -5.48 15.35
N ARG A 227 -14.55 -5.84 16.11
CA ARG A 227 -13.28 -5.10 16.20
C ARG A 227 -12.22 -5.62 15.25
N VAL A 228 -12.43 -6.78 14.63
CA VAL A 228 -11.50 -7.41 13.69
C VAL A 228 -11.87 -6.97 12.28
N GLN A 229 -11.43 -5.76 11.93
CA GLN A 229 -11.82 -5.09 10.70
C GLN A 229 -10.62 -4.98 9.76
N PRO A 230 -10.59 -5.70 8.62
CA PRO A 230 -9.49 -5.65 7.68
C PRO A 230 -9.50 -4.36 6.87
N VAL A 231 -8.32 -3.78 6.65
CA VAL A 231 -8.13 -2.51 5.92
C VAL A 231 -7.05 -2.69 4.84
N GLY A 232 -5.84 -2.18 5.02
CA GLY A 232 -4.75 -2.38 4.05
C GLY A 232 -4.39 -3.85 3.83
N ILE A 233 -4.10 -4.19 2.59
CA ILE A 233 -3.58 -5.48 2.14
C ILE A 233 -2.20 -5.22 1.53
N GLU A 234 -1.24 -6.11 1.80
CA GLU A 234 0.04 -6.13 1.11
C GLU A 234 0.42 -7.56 0.69
N LEU A 235 0.68 -7.76 -0.60
CA LEU A 235 1.02 -9.06 -1.18
C LEU A 235 2.52 -9.18 -1.42
N SER A 236 3.15 -10.25 -0.90
CA SER A 236 4.56 -10.52 -1.20
C SER A 236 4.75 -10.82 -2.70
N ARG A 237 5.91 -10.42 -3.25
CA ARG A 237 6.22 -10.53 -4.68
C ARG A 237 6.50 -11.98 -5.07
N ASP A 238 7.06 -12.75 -4.16
CA ASP A 238 7.33 -14.19 -4.31
C ASP A 238 6.05 -15.05 -4.30
N GLY A 239 4.87 -14.45 -4.05
CA GLY A 239 3.60 -15.17 -4.05
C GLY A 239 3.30 -15.94 -2.76
N HIS A 240 4.17 -15.89 -1.74
CA HIS A 240 4.03 -16.74 -0.54
C HIS A 240 3.05 -16.17 0.48
N TYR A 241 3.07 -14.86 0.72
CA TYR A 241 2.31 -14.23 1.79
C TYR A 241 1.37 -13.13 1.31
N ALA A 242 0.23 -13.03 2.00
CA ALA A 242 -0.58 -11.83 2.06
C ALA A 242 -0.61 -11.34 3.52
N PHE A 243 -0.38 -10.05 3.71
CA PHE A 243 -0.48 -9.38 4.99
C PHE A 243 -1.72 -8.50 5.01
N VAL A 244 -2.53 -8.61 6.06
CA VAL A 244 -3.77 -7.83 6.18
C VAL A 244 -3.77 -7.07 7.49
N ALA A 245 -3.87 -5.75 7.42
CA ALA A 245 -4.00 -4.89 8.57
C ALA A 245 -5.41 -5.03 9.16
N LEU A 246 -5.52 -5.39 10.44
CA LEU A 246 -6.77 -5.56 11.17
C LEU A 246 -6.92 -4.37 12.14
N GLY A 247 -7.48 -3.28 11.63
CA GLY A 247 -7.31 -1.93 12.18
C GLY A 247 -7.61 -1.80 13.66
N PRO A 248 -8.89 -1.82 14.09
CA PRO A 248 -9.26 -1.65 15.50
C PRO A 248 -8.84 -2.80 16.42
N ALA A 249 -8.41 -3.94 15.85
CA ALA A 249 -7.84 -5.07 16.56
C ALA A 249 -6.34 -4.91 16.83
N ASN A 250 -5.65 -3.98 16.16
CA ASN A 250 -4.21 -3.73 16.30
C ASN A 250 -3.35 -4.93 15.90
N HIS A 251 -3.76 -5.68 14.87
CA HIS A 251 -3.00 -6.84 14.40
C HIS A 251 -2.77 -6.80 12.91
N VAL A 252 -1.72 -7.47 12.44
CA VAL A 252 -1.57 -7.89 11.05
C VAL A 252 -1.83 -9.38 10.97
N ALA A 253 -2.78 -9.82 10.15
CA ALA A 253 -2.93 -11.23 9.81
C ALA A 253 -1.90 -11.62 8.74
N VAL A 254 -1.30 -12.80 8.91
CA VAL A 254 -0.39 -13.40 7.93
C VAL A 254 -1.13 -14.56 7.29
N ILE A 255 -1.31 -14.48 5.97
CA ILE A 255 -1.96 -15.50 5.16
C ILE A 255 -0.92 -16.13 4.25
N ASN A 256 -0.83 -17.46 4.27
CA ASN A 256 -0.08 -18.22 3.27
C ASN A 256 -0.95 -18.38 2.03
N ARG A 257 -0.42 -17.94 0.89
CA ARG A 257 -1.14 -17.88 -0.38
C ARG A 257 -1.05 -19.16 -1.20
N GLU A 258 -0.20 -20.11 -0.81
CA GLU A 258 -0.19 -21.45 -1.38
C GLU A 258 -1.30 -22.30 -0.74
N SER A 259 -1.34 -22.34 0.60
CA SER A 259 -2.38 -23.08 1.34
C SER A 259 -3.71 -22.34 1.42
N MET A 260 -3.70 -21.01 1.24
CA MET A 260 -4.85 -20.13 1.44
C MET A 260 -5.40 -20.22 2.88
N GLU A 261 -4.49 -20.24 3.85
CA GLU A 261 -4.77 -20.31 5.29
C GLU A 261 -4.13 -19.14 6.06
N ILE A 262 -4.78 -18.73 7.15
CA ILE A 262 -4.24 -17.73 8.07
C ILE A 262 -3.30 -18.44 9.04
N GLU A 263 -2.01 -18.08 8.99
CA GLU A 263 -0.97 -18.74 9.78
C GLU A 263 -0.69 -18.03 11.11
N ASN A 264 -0.85 -16.70 11.15
CA ASN A 264 -0.43 -15.91 12.31
C ASN A 264 -1.18 -14.58 12.44
N TYR A 265 -1.11 -13.99 13.64
CA TYR A 265 -1.55 -12.63 13.94
C TYR A 265 -0.46 -11.89 14.71
N LEU A 266 0.03 -10.79 14.14
CA LEU A 266 1.12 -10.00 14.70
C LEU A 266 0.58 -8.74 15.37
N LEU A 267 0.76 -8.61 16.68
CA LEU A 267 0.33 -7.43 17.44
C LEU A 267 1.17 -6.20 17.07
N VAL A 268 0.51 -5.15 16.59
CA VAL A 268 1.11 -3.88 16.14
C VAL A 268 0.55 -2.70 16.94
N GLY A 269 0.87 -1.47 16.52
CA GLY A 269 0.33 -0.26 17.14
C GLY A 269 -1.20 -0.12 16.99
N ARG A 270 -1.75 0.89 17.66
CA ARG A 270 -3.19 1.10 17.75
C ARG A 270 -3.77 1.65 16.46
N ARG A 271 -4.82 1.00 15.95
CA ARG A 271 -5.49 1.32 14.68
C ARG A 271 -4.53 1.28 13.49
N VAL A 272 -4.09 0.08 13.15
CA VAL A 272 -3.28 -0.16 11.94
C VAL A 272 -4.10 0.15 10.68
N TRP A 273 -3.46 0.73 9.65
CA TRP A 273 -4.08 1.14 8.39
C TRP A 273 -3.43 0.47 7.18
N GLN A 274 -2.32 1.04 6.69
CA GLN A 274 -1.65 0.59 5.49
C GLN A 274 -0.34 -0.15 5.80
N LEU A 275 0.12 -0.88 4.81
CA LEU A 275 1.24 -1.80 4.89
C LEU A 275 2.15 -1.59 3.67
N ALA A 276 3.46 -1.73 3.84
CA ALA A 276 4.37 -1.78 2.70
C ALA A 276 5.58 -2.68 3.00
N LEU A 277 5.91 -3.57 2.05
CA LEU A 277 7.14 -4.34 2.09
C LEU A 277 8.31 -3.52 1.57
N ASN A 278 9.48 -3.68 2.19
CA ASN A 278 10.72 -3.11 1.67
C ASN A 278 11.24 -3.87 0.42
N GLN A 279 12.35 -3.42 -0.15
CA GLN A 279 12.83 -3.92 -1.44
C GLN A 279 13.07 -5.42 -1.42
N ASP A 280 13.73 -5.96 -0.41
CA ASP A 280 14.03 -7.39 -0.34
C ASP A 280 12.92 -8.21 0.35
N GLN A 281 11.83 -7.55 0.77
CA GLN A 281 10.70 -8.11 1.50
C GLN A 281 11.06 -8.74 2.86
N SER A 282 12.25 -8.44 3.40
CA SER A 282 12.64 -8.88 4.75
C SER A 282 11.92 -8.09 5.85
N GLN A 283 11.44 -6.88 5.52
CA GLN A 283 10.71 -6.00 6.43
C GLN A 283 9.35 -5.61 5.86
N LEU A 284 8.34 -5.69 6.72
CA LEU A 284 7.01 -5.14 6.51
C LEU A 284 6.79 -3.97 7.47
N LEU A 285 6.36 -2.83 6.94
CA LEU A 285 6.02 -1.66 7.74
C LEU A 285 4.51 -1.51 7.85
N THR A 286 4.03 -1.03 9.00
CA THR A 286 2.61 -0.77 9.24
C THR A 286 2.40 0.65 9.75
N THR A 287 1.44 1.40 9.23
CA THR A 287 1.04 2.70 9.79
C THR A 287 -0.02 2.51 10.85
N ASN A 288 0.17 3.08 12.05
CA ASN A 288 -0.76 2.92 13.18
C ASN A 288 -1.32 4.29 13.60
N GLY A 289 -2.52 4.60 13.13
CA GLY A 289 -3.11 5.94 13.21
C GLY A 289 -3.24 6.47 14.65
N ILE A 290 -3.85 5.69 15.54
CA ILE A 290 -4.16 6.15 16.91
C ILE A 290 -2.90 6.20 17.77
N SER A 291 -1.94 5.29 17.60
CA SER A 291 -0.70 5.32 18.38
C SER A 291 0.35 6.30 17.84
N GLY A 292 0.17 6.84 16.63
CA GLY A 292 1.13 7.80 16.04
C GLY A 292 2.50 7.18 15.79
N ASP A 293 2.53 5.91 15.39
CA ASP A 293 3.77 5.18 15.12
C ASP A 293 3.67 4.27 13.91
N VAL A 294 4.83 3.78 13.49
CA VAL A 294 5.00 2.73 12.48
C VAL A 294 5.59 1.50 13.13
N SER A 295 4.99 0.34 12.90
CA SER A 295 5.59 -0.94 13.32
C SER A 295 6.52 -1.47 12.22
N ILE A 296 7.68 -1.99 12.60
CA ILE A 296 8.53 -2.80 11.71
C ILE A 296 8.36 -4.26 12.09
N ILE A 297 8.09 -5.09 11.09
CA ILE A 297 7.93 -6.53 11.19
C ILE A 297 9.05 -7.19 10.40
N ASP A 298 9.81 -8.08 11.06
CA ASP A 298 10.74 -9.00 10.39
C ASP A 298 9.92 -10.16 9.80
N VAL A 299 9.86 -10.22 8.47
CA VAL A 299 9.04 -11.18 7.73
C VAL A 299 9.59 -12.60 7.88
N ASN A 300 10.91 -12.77 7.90
CA ASN A 300 11.53 -14.09 8.05
C ASN A 300 11.26 -14.70 9.44
N LYS A 301 11.09 -13.86 10.46
CA LYS A 301 10.79 -14.28 11.83
C LYS A 301 9.30 -14.20 12.17
N MET A 302 8.48 -13.63 11.28
CA MET A 302 7.08 -13.26 11.54
C MET A 302 6.91 -12.58 12.91
N LYS A 303 7.69 -11.51 13.13
CA LYS A 303 7.77 -10.85 14.44
C LYS A 303 7.90 -9.34 14.30
N VAL A 304 7.12 -8.62 15.11
CA VAL A 304 7.29 -7.16 15.27
C VAL A 304 8.59 -6.89 16.03
N THR A 305 9.49 -6.11 15.43
CA THR A 305 10.84 -5.84 15.97
C THR A 305 10.98 -4.43 16.52
N LYS A 306 10.22 -3.46 16.00
CA LYS A 306 10.33 -2.05 16.39
C LYS A 306 8.99 -1.33 16.25
N SER A 307 8.80 -0.31 17.08
CA SER A 307 7.82 0.76 16.85
C SER A 307 8.57 2.09 16.78
N ILE A 308 8.28 2.89 15.76
CA ILE A 308 8.93 4.18 15.48
C ILE A 308 7.86 5.27 15.54
N LYS A 309 8.05 6.26 16.42
CA LYS A 309 7.13 7.41 16.48
C LYS A 309 7.27 8.28 15.24
N VAL A 310 6.13 8.67 14.67
CA VAL A 310 6.01 9.54 13.50
C VAL A 310 5.10 10.73 13.83
N GLY A 311 4.45 11.34 12.84
CA GLY A 311 3.41 12.34 13.08
C GLY A 311 2.12 11.73 13.62
N ARG A 312 1.14 12.60 13.89
CA ARG A 312 -0.19 12.20 14.37
C ARG A 312 -1.02 11.62 13.22
N TYR A 313 -1.71 10.51 13.50
CA TYR A 313 -2.55 9.80 12.53
C TYR A 313 -1.80 9.43 11.24
N PRO A 314 -0.73 8.61 11.33
CA PRO A 314 -0.10 8.07 10.14
C PRO A 314 -1.07 7.17 9.38
N TRP A 315 -1.16 7.35 8.07
CA TRP A 315 -2.11 6.64 7.22
C TRP A 315 -1.41 5.87 6.09
N GLY A 316 -0.77 6.57 5.15
CA GLY A 316 -0.10 5.97 4.00
C GLY A 316 1.38 5.70 4.26
N VAL A 317 1.95 4.73 3.53
CA VAL A 317 3.38 4.42 3.57
C VAL A 317 3.88 3.99 2.19
N ALA A 318 5.00 4.56 1.74
CA ALA A 318 5.70 4.15 0.52
C ALA A 318 7.20 3.96 0.81
N ILE A 319 7.83 2.93 0.23
CA ILE A 319 9.24 2.61 0.44
C ILE A 319 10.09 3.04 -0.75
N LYS A 320 11.07 3.91 -0.48
CA LYS A 320 12.03 4.41 -1.44
C LYS A 320 13.33 3.63 -1.31
N HIS A 321 13.84 3.17 -2.43
CA HIS A 321 15.11 2.46 -2.53
C HIS A 321 16.16 3.38 -3.13
N ILE A 322 17.31 3.52 -2.48
CA ILE A 322 18.46 4.18 -3.08
C ILE A 322 19.30 3.11 -3.78
N ASN A 323 19.17 3.02 -5.10
CA ASN A 323 20.16 2.29 -5.88
C ASN A 323 21.47 3.09 -5.83
N ASP A 324 22.54 2.47 -5.32
CA ASP A 324 23.88 2.99 -5.53
C ASP A 324 24.13 3.08 -7.04
N LYS A 325 24.42 4.28 -7.53
CA LYS A 325 24.77 4.53 -8.94
C LYS A 325 26.15 3.97 -9.27
#